data_AF-A0A3R8N9Y3-F1
#
_entry.id   AF-A0A3R8N9Y3-F1
#
_cell.length_a   1.000
_cell.length_b   1.000
_cell.length_c   1.000
_cell.angle_alpha   90.00
_cell.angle_beta   90.00
_cell.angle_gamma   90.00
#
_symmetry.space_group_name_H-M   'P 1'
#
loop_
_entity.id
_entity.type
_entity.pdbx_description
1 polymer ?
#
loop_
_entity_poly.entity_id
_entity_poly.type
_entity_poly.pdbx_seq_one_letter_code
_entity_poly.pdbx_strand_id
1 'polypeptide(L)'
;MTTPFEGHEVEARLRPSAEAYRFDLDQALSSMVALEATVPPDAYTAGILGTERVGNGVVIGPGGLVLTMAYLITEAEEVMLTRNDGRRVPAHVLGLDVRSGLGLVQALEPLDLPVMTIGSAKDLNVGAPIIAAGAGGRAHAVAGKVLARMPFAGYWEYLLDDAIITGPAHPHWSGAALIGPKGDLVGLGSLTLEGRDNEGQARPINMFVPAELLPPILDELARGRSPHPPRPWLGVFAQEMENHVVIVGISPKGPAARAELKAGDLILAVDGMPVSDLAEFYDRLWNLGDAGVSVPLKILREGDAFEVEIRSMDRASLLKKRRLN
;
A
#
# COMPACT_ATOMS: atom_id res chain seq x y z
N MET A 1 13.09 -24.33 9.57
CA MET A 1 13.09 -23.55 8.32
C MET A 1 12.90 -22.11 8.70
N THR A 2 13.70 -21.24 8.11
CA THR A 2 13.93 -19.87 8.54
C THR A 2 12.93 -18.92 7.88
N THR A 3 12.64 -17.82 8.55
CA THR A 3 11.73 -16.80 8.03
C THR A 3 12.29 -16.25 6.71
N PRO A 4 11.45 -15.72 5.79
CA PRO A 4 11.96 -15.13 4.55
C PRO A 4 12.82 -13.87 4.77
N PHE A 5 12.94 -13.39 6.01
CA PHE A 5 13.72 -12.22 6.39
C PHE A 5 15.04 -12.55 7.09
N GLU A 6 15.43 -13.83 7.21
CA GLU A 6 16.72 -14.21 7.78
C GLU A 6 17.89 -13.52 7.06
N GLY A 7 18.84 -12.96 7.80
CA GLY A 7 19.98 -12.21 7.24
C GLY A 7 19.66 -10.76 6.87
N HIS A 8 18.43 -10.31 7.13
CA HIS A 8 17.99 -8.93 6.94
C HIS A 8 17.60 -8.25 8.25
N GLU A 9 18.34 -8.57 9.32
CA GLU A 9 18.14 -7.96 10.61
C GLU A 9 18.49 -6.47 10.58
N VAL A 10 17.71 -5.69 11.30
CA VAL A 10 17.98 -4.28 11.57
C VAL A 10 19.29 -4.15 12.33
N GLU A 11 20.10 -3.13 12.04
CA GLU A 11 21.32 -2.85 12.80
C GLU A 11 21.04 -2.75 14.30
N ALA A 12 21.85 -3.38 15.14
CA ALA A 12 21.60 -3.48 16.59
C ALA A 12 21.33 -2.13 17.27
N ARG A 13 22.03 -1.07 16.84
CA ARG A 13 21.87 0.31 17.37
C ARG A 13 20.52 0.96 17.05
N LEU A 14 19.80 0.46 16.05
CA LEU A 14 18.50 0.98 15.62
C LEU A 14 17.33 0.18 16.20
N ARG A 15 17.60 -0.93 16.89
CA ARG A 15 16.55 -1.78 17.46
C ARG A 15 15.94 -1.13 18.70
N PRO A 16 14.61 -1.26 18.92
CA PRO A 16 13.96 -0.76 20.11
C PRO A 16 14.42 -1.53 21.37
N SER A 17 14.56 -0.83 22.48
CA SER A 17 14.74 -1.41 23.82
C SER A 17 13.40 -1.50 24.53
N ALA A 18 13.07 -2.66 25.12
CA ALA A 18 11.80 -2.86 25.81
C ALA A 18 11.57 -1.85 26.95
N GLU A 19 12.63 -1.47 27.67
CA GLU A 19 12.57 -0.53 28.80
C GLU A 19 12.22 0.91 28.37
N ALA A 20 12.30 1.23 27.08
CA ALA A 20 12.01 2.56 26.56
C ALA A 20 10.51 2.84 26.36
N TYR A 21 9.65 1.83 26.52
CA TYR A 21 8.23 1.91 26.20
C TYR A 21 7.34 1.54 27.39
N ARG A 22 6.13 2.11 27.42
CA ARG A 22 5.14 1.86 28.49
C ARG A 22 4.24 0.65 28.23
N PHE A 23 4.36 0.05 27.05
CA PHE A 23 3.62 -1.13 26.64
C PHE A 23 4.57 -2.33 26.52
N ASP A 24 4.03 -3.53 26.48
CA ASP A 24 4.80 -4.75 26.26
C ASP A 24 5.27 -4.82 24.79
N LEU A 25 6.52 -4.44 24.57
CA LEU A 25 7.16 -4.42 23.25
C LEU A 25 7.18 -5.82 22.62
N ASP A 26 7.58 -6.84 23.37
CA ASP A 26 7.76 -8.18 22.83
C ASP A 26 6.40 -8.80 22.46
N GLN A 27 5.36 -8.53 23.26
CA GLN A 27 3.98 -8.87 22.92
C GLN A 27 3.54 -8.20 21.62
N ALA A 28 3.76 -6.89 21.46
CA ALA A 28 3.42 -6.16 20.23
C ALA A 28 4.12 -6.76 19.01
N LEU A 29 5.44 -6.99 19.11
CA LEU A 29 6.24 -7.57 18.02
C LEU A 29 5.90 -9.04 17.71
N SER A 30 5.35 -9.78 18.68
CA SER A 30 4.85 -11.14 18.45
C SER A 30 3.55 -11.20 17.63
N SER A 31 2.86 -10.06 17.47
CA SER A 31 1.65 -9.95 16.62
C SER A 31 1.99 -9.89 15.13
N MET A 32 3.28 -9.86 14.77
CA MET A 32 3.75 -9.81 13.39
C MET A 32 3.90 -11.21 12.80
N VAL A 33 3.54 -11.35 11.52
CA VAL A 33 3.76 -12.56 10.72
C VAL A 33 4.42 -12.21 9.40
N ALA A 34 5.30 -13.07 8.89
CA ALA A 34 5.76 -12.96 7.52
C ALA A 34 4.66 -13.49 6.61
N LEU A 35 4.46 -12.85 5.46
CA LEU A 35 3.44 -13.19 4.49
C LEU A 35 4.13 -13.48 3.16
N GLU A 36 3.89 -14.68 2.65
CA GLU A 36 4.30 -15.11 1.31
C GLU A 36 3.03 -15.35 0.50
N ALA A 37 2.94 -14.81 -0.71
CA ALA A 37 1.81 -14.98 -1.59
C ALA A 37 2.26 -15.40 -2.98
N THR A 38 1.61 -16.43 -3.51
CA THR A 38 1.85 -16.95 -4.86
C THR A 38 0.70 -16.57 -5.77
N VAL A 39 1.05 -15.96 -6.90
CA VAL A 39 0.15 -15.37 -7.89
C VAL A 39 0.35 -16.07 -9.24
N PRO A 40 -0.73 -16.48 -9.93
CA PRO A 40 -0.63 -17.13 -11.24
C PRO A 40 0.15 -16.29 -12.26
N PRO A 41 1.02 -16.90 -13.09
CA PRO A 41 1.76 -16.17 -14.13
C PRO A 41 0.87 -15.43 -15.15
N ASP A 42 -0.36 -15.89 -15.35
CA ASP A 42 -1.36 -15.30 -16.24
C ASP A 42 -2.31 -14.30 -15.52
N ALA A 43 -2.08 -14.01 -14.24
CA ALA A 43 -2.77 -12.94 -13.52
C ALA A 43 -2.39 -11.56 -14.10
N TYR A 44 -3.31 -10.60 -14.04
CA TYR A 44 -3.09 -9.28 -14.63
C TYR A 44 -1.92 -8.53 -13.98
N THR A 45 -1.75 -8.68 -12.67
CA THR A 45 -0.68 -8.02 -11.90
C THR A 45 0.64 -8.78 -11.91
N ALA A 46 0.72 -10.00 -12.43
CA ALA A 46 1.95 -10.81 -12.40
C ALA A 46 3.13 -10.13 -13.13
N GLY A 47 2.88 -9.49 -14.27
CA GLY A 47 3.90 -8.76 -15.02
C GLY A 47 4.38 -7.47 -14.36
N ILE A 48 3.68 -6.98 -13.33
CA ILE A 48 3.97 -5.71 -12.64
C ILE A 48 4.56 -5.97 -11.25
N LEU A 49 3.97 -6.92 -10.51
CA LEU A 49 4.27 -7.19 -9.10
C LEU A 49 4.94 -8.54 -8.88
N GLY A 50 5.20 -9.31 -9.94
CA GLY A 50 5.73 -10.66 -9.85
C GLY A 50 4.68 -11.71 -9.44
N THR A 51 5.10 -12.96 -9.53
CA THR A 51 4.33 -14.15 -9.14
C THR A 51 4.56 -14.57 -7.70
N GLU A 52 5.71 -14.24 -7.11
CA GLU A 52 6.00 -14.47 -5.70
C GLU A 52 6.12 -13.13 -4.99
N ARG A 53 5.34 -12.94 -3.93
CA ARG A 53 5.29 -11.68 -3.18
C ARG A 53 5.53 -11.97 -1.72
N VAL A 54 6.51 -11.27 -1.16
CA VAL A 54 6.90 -11.42 0.24
C VAL A 54 6.74 -10.08 0.95
N GLY A 55 6.17 -10.12 2.15
CA GLY A 55 6.00 -8.97 3.00
C GLY A 55 5.60 -9.38 4.42
N ASN A 56 4.97 -8.46 5.14
CA ASN A 56 4.56 -8.67 6.52
C ASN A 56 3.04 -8.55 6.63
N GLY A 57 2.51 -9.12 7.71
CA GLY A 57 1.14 -8.91 8.15
C GLY A 57 1.09 -8.69 9.66
N VAL A 58 0.02 -8.03 10.11
CA VAL A 58 -0.24 -7.74 11.52
C VAL A 58 -1.50 -8.47 11.94
N VAL A 59 -1.44 -9.24 13.02
CA VAL A 59 -2.62 -9.87 13.62
C VAL A 59 -3.48 -8.80 14.29
N ILE A 60 -4.67 -8.55 13.75
CA ILE A 60 -5.58 -7.48 14.19
C ILE A 60 -6.92 -7.99 14.73
N GLY A 61 -7.13 -9.31 14.70
CA GLY A 61 -8.37 -9.90 15.22
C GLY A 61 -8.19 -11.35 15.69
N PRO A 62 -9.15 -11.84 16.49
CA PRO A 62 -9.14 -13.20 16.99
C PRO A 62 -9.19 -14.22 15.85
N GLY A 63 -8.72 -15.44 16.10
CA GLY A 63 -8.78 -16.53 15.12
C GLY A 63 -7.81 -16.39 13.94
N GLY A 64 -6.94 -15.37 13.92
CA GLY A 64 -5.93 -15.19 12.88
C GLY A 64 -6.33 -14.25 11.74
N LEU A 65 -7.15 -13.23 12.04
CA LEU A 65 -7.40 -12.13 11.10
C LEU A 65 -6.16 -11.24 11.01
N VAL A 66 -5.61 -11.11 9.81
CA VAL A 66 -4.35 -10.42 9.54
C VAL A 66 -4.54 -9.30 8.53
N LEU A 67 -4.02 -8.13 8.87
CA LEU A 67 -3.95 -6.95 8.03
C LEU A 67 -2.60 -6.89 7.30
N THR A 68 -2.61 -6.54 6.02
CA THR A 68 -1.41 -6.39 5.19
C THR A 68 -1.64 -5.36 4.07
N MET A 69 -0.66 -5.16 3.20
CA MET A 69 -0.82 -4.35 1.99
C MET A 69 -1.53 -5.13 0.88
N ALA A 70 -2.51 -4.50 0.24
CA ALA A 70 -3.32 -5.09 -0.83
C ALA A 70 -2.48 -5.66 -1.96
N TYR A 71 -1.43 -4.95 -2.39
CA TYR A 71 -0.59 -5.41 -3.50
C TYR A 71 0.11 -6.75 -3.24
N LEU A 72 0.35 -7.12 -1.97
CA LEU A 72 0.93 -8.42 -1.63
C LEU A 72 -0.01 -9.57 -1.97
N ILE A 73 -1.32 -9.34 -1.89
CA ILE A 73 -2.35 -10.40 -1.95
C ILE A 73 -3.30 -10.27 -3.15
N THR A 74 -3.16 -9.21 -3.96
CA THR A 74 -3.94 -9.02 -5.18
C THR A 74 -3.71 -10.18 -6.16
N GLU A 75 -4.79 -10.88 -6.53
CA GLU A 75 -4.78 -12.07 -7.40
C GLU A 75 -4.00 -13.28 -6.85
N ALA A 76 -3.64 -13.29 -5.57
CA ALA A 76 -3.00 -14.44 -4.94
C ALA A 76 -3.95 -15.64 -4.87
N GLU A 77 -3.43 -16.81 -5.26
CA GLU A 77 -4.11 -18.11 -5.11
C GLU A 77 -3.70 -18.81 -3.82
N GLU A 78 -2.45 -18.62 -3.39
CA GLU A 78 -1.93 -19.15 -2.14
C GLU A 78 -1.38 -18.00 -1.29
N VAL A 79 -1.68 -18.03 0.00
CA VAL A 79 -1.06 -17.16 1.01
C VAL A 79 -0.57 -18.03 2.16
N MET A 80 0.68 -17.85 2.55
CA MET A 80 1.31 -18.50 3.69
C MET A 80 1.74 -17.46 4.72
N LEU A 81 1.32 -17.67 5.97
CA LEU A 81 1.74 -16.86 7.11
C LEU A 81 2.81 -17.62 7.91
N THR A 82 3.90 -16.95 8.25
CA THR A 82 4.96 -17.53 9.10
C THR A 82 5.10 -16.73 10.39
N ARG A 83 4.88 -17.40 11.52
CA ARG A 83 5.06 -16.86 12.88
C ARG A 83 6.55 -16.69 13.21
N ASN A 84 6.84 -15.90 14.25
CA ASN A 84 8.21 -15.71 14.75
C ASN A 84 8.89 -17.00 15.25
N ASP A 85 8.12 -18.02 15.63
CA ASP A 85 8.61 -19.35 16.01
C ASP A 85 8.83 -20.28 14.80
N GLY A 86 8.60 -19.79 13.58
CA GLY A 86 8.74 -20.54 12.34
C GLY A 86 7.52 -21.39 11.97
N ARG A 87 6.44 -21.40 12.77
CA ARG A 87 5.20 -22.11 12.40
C ARG A 87 4.57 -21.42 11.19
N ARG A 88 4.33 -22.21 10.14
CA ARG A 88 3.68 -21.77 8.90
C ARG A 88 2.20 -22.15 8.94
N VAL A 89 1.34 -21.23 8.54
CA VAL A 89 -0.12 -21.39 8.55
C VAL A 89 -0.66 -20.85 7.23
N PRO A 90 -1.32 -21.68 6.40
CA PRO A 90 -1.98 -21.19 5.20
C PRO A 90 -3.07 -20.19 5.56
N ALA A 91 -3.35 -19.24 4.66
CA ALA A 91 -4.39 -18.25 4.82
C ALA A 91 -5.17 -18.06 3.53
N HIS A 92 -6.43 -17.65 3.66
CA HIS A 92 -7.21 -17.20 2.53
C HIS A 92 -7.31 -15.69 2.54
N VAL A 93 -7.31 -15.08 1.35
CA VAL A 93 -7.59 -13.66 1.25
C VAL A 93 -9.08 -13.43 1.51
N LEU A 94 -9.40 -12.45 2.36
CA LEU A 94 -10.78 -12.01 2.64
C LEU A 94 -11.19 -10.92 1.66
N GLY A 95 -10.47 -9.81 1.66
CA GLY A 95 -10.79 -8.64 0.84
C GLY A 95 -9.58 -7.72 0.71
N LEU A 96 -9.66 -6.80 -0.24
CA LEU A 96 -8.69 -5.73 -0.40
C LEU A 96 -9.41 -4.46 -0.80
N ASP A 97 -8.86 -3.33 -0.41
CA ASP A 97 -9.29 -2.02 -0.85
C ASP A 97 -8.14 -1.35 -1.61
N VAL A 98 -8.35 -1.12 -2.90
CA VAL A 98 -7.37 -0.47 -3.77
C VAL A 98 -7.21 1.03 -3.46
N ARG A 99 -8.20 1.65 -2.81
CA ARG A 99 -8.15 3.09 -2.49
C ARG A 99 -7.19 3.37 -1.34
N SER A 100 -7.34 2.66 -0.23
CA SER A 100 -6.41 2.74 0.90
C SER A 100 -5.13 1.92 0.70
N GLY A 101 -5.17 0.91 -0.18
CA GLY A 101 -4.08 -0.05 -0.34
C GLY A 101 -4.04 -1.12 0.74
N LEU A 102 -5.08 -1.26 1.58
CA LEU A 102 -5.14 -2.24 2.66
C LEU A 102 -5.74 -3.57 2.19
N GLY A 103 -5.26 -4.68 2.76
CA GLY A 103 -5.73 -6.03 2.47
C GLY A 103 -5.90 -6.87 3.73
N LEU A 104 -6.89 -7.77 3.71
CA LEU A 104 -7.19 -8.69 4.80
C LEU A 104 -7.00 -10.13 4.35
N VAL A 105 -6.33 -10.91 5.19
CA VAL A 105 -6.24 -12.36 5.07
C VAL A 105 -6.65 -13.01 6.38
N GLN A 106 -7.13 -14.24 6.29
CA GLN A 106 -7.59 -15.04 7.42
C GLN A 106 -6.82 -16.34 7.42
N ALA A 107 -6.09 -16.60 8.51
CA ALA A 107 -5.41 -17.86 8.73
C ALA A 107 -6.42 -19.03 8.77
N LEU A 108 -6.05 -20.17 8.20
CA LEU A 108 -6.86 -21.40 8.21
C LEU A 108 -6.82 -22.14 9.55
N GLU A 109 -5.82 -21.85 10.38
CA GLU A 109 -5.70 -22.32 11.75
C GLU A 109 -5.50 -21.14 12.70
N PRO A 110 -5.92 -21.25 13.96
CA PRO A 110 -5.61 -20.24 14.97
C PRO A 110 -4.12 -19.94 15.02
N LEU A 111 -3.77 -18.65 14.90
CA LEU A 111 -2.39 -18.21 15.02
C LEU A 111 -1.92 -18.21 16.47
N ASP A 112 -2.81 -18.15 17.45
CA ASP A 112 -2.50 -18.06 18.89
C ASP A 112 -1.47 -16.95 19.21
N LEU A 113 -1.57 -15.83 18.50
CA LEU A 113 -0.75 -14.64 18.69
C LEU A 113 -1.56 -13.52 19.34
N PRO A 114 -0.91 -12.56 20.02
CA PRO A 114 -1.56 -11.35 20.46
C PRO A 114 -2.19 -10.58 19.29
N VAL A 115 -3.26 -9.86 19.61
CA VAL A 115 -3.95 -8.99 18.67
C VAL A 115 -3.50 -7.56 18.90
N MET A 116 -2.97 -6.91 17.86
CA MET A 116 -2.62 -5.51 17.91
C MET A 116 -3.87 -4.64 17.73
N THR A 117 -4.11 -3.72 18.65
CA THR A 117 -5.23 -2.78 18.55
C THR A 117 -4.91 -1.71 17.50
N ILE A 118 -5.90 -1.38 16.66
CA ILE A 118 -5.77 -0.32 15.67
C ILE A 118 -5.91 1.03 16.37
N GLY A 119 -4.86 1.85 16.27
CA GLY A 119 -4.80 3.21 16.78
C GLY A 119 -5.15 4.26 15.72
N SER A 120 -5.05 5.52 16.11
CA SER A 120 -5.19 6.67 15.21
C SER A 120 -3.83 7.33 15.01
N ALA A 121 -3.53 7.70 13.77
CA ALA A 121 -2.31 8.45 13.44
C ALA A 121 -2.52 9.97 13.56
N LYS A 122 -3.75 10.44 13.82
CA LYS A 122 -4.08 11.88 13.89
C LYS A 122 -3.18 12.68 14.82
N ASP A 123 -2.85 12.12 15.99
CA ASP A 123 -2.01 12.78 16.99
C ASP A 123 -0.50 12.54 16.78
N LEU A 124 -0.13 11.81 15.73
CA LEU A 124 1.25 11.44 15.44
C LEU A 124 1.98 12.59 14.72
N ASN A 125 2.42 13.56 15.51
CA ASN A 125 3.13 14.74 15.02
C ASN A 125 4.57 14.44 14.56
N VAL A 126 5.15 15.33 13.75
CA VAL A 126 6.57 15.28 13.38
C VAL A 126 7.44 15.19 14.63
N GLY A 127 8.38 14.25 14.62
CA GLY A 127 9.26 13.93 15.75
C GLY A 127 8.69 12.92 16.75
N ALA A 128 7.41 12.54 16.65
CA ALA A 128 6.82 11.52 17.51
C ALA A 128 7.59 10.19 17.40
N PRO A 129 7.90 9.53 18.53
CA PRO A 129 8.58 8.24 18.52
C PRO A 129 7.65 7.15 17.99
N ILE A 130 8.19 6.29 17.13
CA ILE A 130 7.49 5.16 16.54
C ILE A 130 8.39 3.92 16.54
N ILE A 131 7.78 2.77 16.26
CA ILE A 131 8.52 1.56 15.90
C ILE A 131 7.99 1.06 14.56
N ALA A 132 8.86 0.88 13.58
CA ALA A 132 8.55 0.14 12.36
C ALA A 132 8.97 -1.32 12.56
N ALA A 133 8.04 -2.27 12.45
CA ALA A 133 8.29 -3.67 12.78
C ALA A 133 7.78 -4.63 11.72
N GLY A 134 8.66 -5.54 11.29
CA GLY A 134 8.31 -6.74 10.53
C GLY A 134 8.22 -7.98 11.40
N ALA A 135 8.04 -9.13 10.77
CA ALA A 135 8.14 -10.44 11.42
C ALA A 135 9.60 -10.75 11.82
N GLY A 136 9.77 -11.45 12.94
CA GLY A 136 11.08 -11.82 13.50
C GLY A 136 11.47 -11.06 14.78
N GLY A 137 10.51 -10.37 15.41
CA GLY A 137 10.70 -9.76 16.73
C GLY A 137 11.66 -8.56 16.71
N ARG A 138 12.38 -8.35 17.82
CA ARG A 138 13.27 -7.17 17.98
C ARG A 138 14.37 -7.05 16.92
N ALA A 139 14.80 -8.16 16.32
CA ALA A 139 15.81 -8.15 15.26
C ALA A 139 15.29 -7.51 13.97
N HIS A 140 13.97 -7.46 13.77
CA HIS A 140 13.29 -6.88 12.61
C HIS A 140 12.38 -5.73 13.04
N ALA A 141 12.82 -4.95 14.03
CA ALA A 141 12.14 -3.75 14.48
C ALA A 141 13.13 -2.58 14.49
N VAL A 142 12.69 -1.43 13.96
CA VAL A 142 13.43 -0.17 13.92
C VAL A 142 12.73 0.82 14.85
N ALA A 143 13.44 1.32 15.86
CA ALA A 143 13.03 2.50 16.60
C ALA A 143 13.29 3.75 15.74
N GLY A 144 12.26 4.58 15.55
CA GLY A 144 12.32 5.71 14.65
C GLY A 144 11.42 6.87 15.09
N LYS A 145 11.24 7.81 14.16
CA LYS A 145 10.39 8.98 14.34
C LYS A 145 9.61 9.28 13.07
N VAL A 146 8.47 9.95 13.24
CA VAL A 146 7.80 10.61 12.12
C VAL A 146 8.62 11.78 11.64
N LEU A 147 8.88 11.82 10.34
CA LEU A 147 9.60 12.90 9.65
C LEU A 147 8.62 13.90 9.04
N ALA A 148 7.54 13.41 8.44
CA ALA A 148 6.53 14.24 7.80
C ALA A 148 5.17 13.52 7.76
N ARG A 149 4.12 14.31 7.57
CA ARG A 149 2.78 13.86 7.19
C ARG A 149 2.30 14.72 6.05
N MET A 150 1.93 14.09 4.94
CA MET A 150 1.61 14.81 3.71
C MET A 150 0.80 13.94 2.75
N PRO A 151 0.04 14.54 1.82
CA PRO A 151 -0.53 13.80 0.72
C PRO A 151 0.54 13.08 -0.11
N PHE A 152 0.19 11.94 -0.66
CA PHE A 152 1.01 11.17 -1.57
C PHE A 152 0.20 10.73 -2.79
N ALA A 153 0.66 11.14 -3.98
CA ALA A 153 0.13 10.69 -5.24
C ALA A 153 1.13 9.73 -5.92
N GLY A 154 0.72 8.48 -6.10
CA GLY A 154 1.51 7.45 -6.77
C GLY A 154 1.23 7.42 -8.26
N TYR A 155 2.22 7.02 -9.05
CA TYR A 155 2.09 6.98 -10.51
C TYR A 155 1.10 5.92 -11.02
N TRP A 156 0.64 5.01 -10.17
CA TRP A 156 -0.21 3.85 -10.51
C TRP A 156 -1.69 4.05 -10.20
N GLU A 157 -2.18 5.30 -10.27
CA GLU A 157 -3.52 5.71 -9.83
C GLU A 157 -3.73 5.42 -8.34
N TYR A 158 -2.97 6.14 -7.51
CA TYR A 158 -3.08 6.05 -6.06
C TYR A 158 -2.94 7.43 -5.45
N LEU A 159 -3.87 7.78 -4.56
CA LEU A 159 -3.85 9.05 -3.83
C LEU A 159 -4.18 8.76 -2.38
N LEU A 160 -3.29 9.18 -1.49
CA LEU A 160 -3.46 9.11 -0.06
C LEU A 160 -3.36 10.53 0.50
N ASP A 161 -4.35 10.97 1.25
CA ASP A 161 -4.40 12.35 1.76
C ASP A 161 -3.37 12.63 2.86
N ASP A 162 -2.97 11.59 3.60
CA ASP A 162 -2.18 11.73 4.82
C ASP A 162 -1.23 10.54 4.99
N ALA A 163 -0.21 10.49 4.14
CA ALA A 163 0.86 9.51 4.23
C ALA A 163 1.80 9.83 5.40
N ILE A 164 2.20 8.81 6.15
CA ILE A 164 3.12 8.96 7.29
C ILE A 164 4.53 8.64 6.81
N ILE A 165 5.42 9.62 6.84
CA ILE A 165 6.81 9.46 6.43
C ILE A 165 7.68 9.30 7.66
N THR A 166 8.49 8.23 7.72
CA THR A 166 9.28 7.89 8.91
C THR A 166 10.74 7.62 8.58
N GLY A 167 11.60 7.79 9.58
CA GLY A 167 13.00 7.40 9.53
C GLY A 167 13.51 6.90 10.89
N PRO A 168 14.55 6.04 10.92
CA PRO A 168 15.22 5.41 9.78
C PRO A 168 14.31 4.43 9.01
N ALA A 169 14.67 4.11 7.76
CA ALA A 169 13.94 3.11 6.98
C ALA A 169 14.12 1.69 7.53
N HIS A 170 13.02 0.96 7.60
CA HIS A 170 12.94 -0.47 7.76
C HIS A 170 13.27 -1.17 6.43
N PRO A 171 14.20 -2.14 6.40
CA PRO A 171 14.64 -2.79 5.16
C PRO A 171 13.54 -3.58 4.46
N HIS A 172 12.58 -4.12 5.23
CA HIS A 172 11.43 -4.89 4.75
C HIS A 172 10.12 -4.23 5.15
N TRP A 173 9.87 -3.04 4.62
CA TRP A 173 8.74 -2.19 5.02
C TRP A 173 7.37 -2.74 4.57
N SER A 174 7.33 -3.55 3.53
CA SER A 174 6.11 -4.05 2.89
C SER A 174 5.19 -4.74 3.91
N GLY A 175 4.08 -4.11 4.28
CA GLY A 175 3.14 -4.57 5.31
C GLY A 175 3.67 -4.54 6.76
N ALA A 176 4.84 -3.93 7.00
CA ALA A 176 5.39 -3.77 8.35
C ALA A 176 4.49 -2.87 9.20
N ALA A 177 4.34 -3.18 10.49
CA ALA A 177 3.57 -2.35 11.41
C ALA A 177 4.32 -1.05 11.71
N LEU A 178 3.60 0.07 11.66
CA LEU A 178 3.99 1.27 12.38
C LEU A 178 3.28 1.26 13.72
N ILE A 179 4.04 1.08 14.79
CA ILE A 179 3.55 1.00 16.17
C ILE A 179 3.74 2.37 16.81
N GLY A 180 2.63 2.91 17.31
CA GLY A 180 2.59 4.21 17.99
C GLY A 180 3.14 4.16 19.43
N PRO A 181 3.24 5.30 20.11
CA PRO A 181 3.73 5.39 21.49
C PRO A 181 2.94 4.57 22.52
N LYS A 182 1.69 4.18 22.20
CA LYS A 182 0.81 3.40 23.07
C LYS A 182 0.90 1.89 22.82
N GLY A 183 1.67 1.46 21.82
CA GLY A 183 1.74 0.05 21.39
C GLY A 183 0.64 -0.35 20.41
N ASP A 184 -0.10 0.62 19.88
CA ASP A 184 -1.16 0.46 18.91
C ASP A 184 -0.65 0.54 17.46
N LEU A 185 -1.33 -0.15 16.55
CA LEU A 185 -1.05 -0.11 15.12
C LEU A 185 -1.57 1.22 14.55
N VAL A 186 -0.66 2.11 14.16
CA VAL A 186 -1.02 3.41 13.57
C VAL A 186 -0.83 3.44 12.05
N GLY A 187 -0.11 2.48 11.47
CA GLY A 187 0.04 2.38 10.00
C GLY A 187 0.67 1.09 9.51
N LEU A 188 0.66 0.90 8.19
CA LEU A 188 1.34 -0.20 7.49
C LEU A 188 2.33 0.32 6.46
N GLY A 189 3.52 -0.28 6.44
CA GLY A 189 4.58 0.15 5.54
C GLY A 189 4.23 -0.20 4.09
N SER A 190 4.36 0.78 3.21
CA SER A 190 3.92 0.67 1.82
C SER A 190 5.05 0.91 0.83
N LEU A 191 5.85 1.97 1.03
CA LEU A 191 6.92 2.33 0.10
C LEU A 191 8.22 2.64 0.83
N THR A 192 9.32 2.48 0.12
CA THR A 192 10.57 3.18 0.40
C THR A 192 10.69 4.34 -0.56
N LEU A 193 11.04 5.51 -0.02
CA LEU A 193 11.28 6.74 -0.76
C LEU A 193 12.71 7.21 -0.51
N GLU A 194 13.21 8.09 -1.38
CA GLU A 194 14.46 8.79 -1.15
C GLU A 194 14.19 10.06 -0.33
N GLY A 195 14.69 10.09 0.90
CA GLY A 195 14.68 11.28 1.76
C GLY A 195 16.03 11.97 1.80
N ARG A 196 16.10 13.07 2.54
CA ARG A 196 17.35 13.76 2.86
C ARG A 196 17.52 13.87 4.37
N ASP A 197 18.74 13.69 4.85
CA ASP A 197 19.07 14.00 6.24
C ASP A 197 19.38 15.49 6.45
N ASN A 198 19.71 15.86 7.69
CA ASN A 198 20.03 17.24 8.05
C ASN A 198 21.30 17.77 7.35
N GLU A 199 22.14 16.90 6.81
CA GLU A 199 23.36 17.23 6.05
C GLU A 199 23.09 17.28 4.54
N GLY A 200 21.84 17.06 4.12
CA GLY A 200 21.40 17.05 2.73
C GLY A 200 21.72 15.76 1.98
N GLN A 201 22.27 14.74 2.67
CA GLN A 201 22.62 13.46 2.08
C GLN A 201 21.37 12.61 1.87
N ALA A 202 21.28 11.97 0.69
CA ALA A 202 20.20 11.06 0.37
C ALA A 202 20.20 9.86 1.32
N ARG A 203 19.05 9.55 1.91
CA ARG A 203 18.86 8.38 2.77
C ARG A 203 17.48 7.76 2.53
N PRO A 204 17.37 6.42 2.58
CA PRO A 204 16.07 5.78 2.46
C PRO A 204 15.19 6.15 3.66
N ILE A 205 13.93 6.47 3.35
CA ILE A 205 12.84 6.67 4.32
C ILE A 205 11.68 5.75 3.92
N ASN A 206 10.76 5.49 4.85
CA ASN A 206 9.56 4.73 4.51
C ASN A 206 8.32 5.61 4.54
N MET A 207 7.35 5.22 3.70
CA MET A 207 5.99 5.72 3.74
C MET A 207 5.07 4.64 4.30
N PHE A 208 4.24 5.03 5.25
CA PHE A 208 3.21 4.21 5.86
C PHE A 208 1.81 4.73 5.53
N VAL A 209 0.90 3.80 5.28
CA VAL A 209 -0.54 4.05 5.13
C VAL A 209 -1.18 4.04 6.53
N PRO A 210 -1.98 5.05 6.92
CA PRO A 210 -2.66 5.05 8.23
C PRO A 210 -3.57 3.85 8.43
N ALA A 211 -3.40 3.14 9.55
CA ALA A 211 -4.20 1.96 9.86
C ALA A 211 -5.66 2.32 10.22
N GLU A 212 -5.91 3.56 10.63
CA GLU A 212 -7.25 4.08 10.91
C GLU A 212 -8.16 4.21 9.67
N LEU A 213 -7.62 3.97 8.48
CA LEU A 213 -8.42 3.81 7.27
C LEU A 213 -9.16 2.46 7.23
N LEU A 214 -8.76 1.48 8.04
CA LEU A 214 -9.37 0.15 8.05
C LEU A 214 -10.76 0.09 8.72
N PRO A 215 -10.99 0.63 9.94
CA PRO A 215 -12.25 0.43 10.65
C PRO A 215 -13.51 0.75 9.84
N PRO A 216 -13.57 1.83 9.03
CA PRO A 216 -14.74 2.12 8.19
C PRO A 216 -15.03 1.07 7.09
N ILE A 217 -14.03 0.30 6.67
CA ILE A 217 -14.12 -0.66 5.54
C ILE A 217 -13.98 -2.12 5.98
N LEU A 218 -13.68 -2.38 7.25
CA LEU A 218 -13.36 -3.70 7.80
C LEU A 218 -14.45 -4.73 7.51
N ASP A 219 -15.71 -4.42 7.80
CA ASP A 219 -16.84 -5.35 7.64
C ASP A 219 -17.06 -5.76 6.18
N GLU A 220 -16.90 -4.82 5.25
CA GLU A 220 -17.03 -5.09 3.82
C GLU A 220 -15.88 -5.97 3.32
N LEU A 221 -14.63 -5.65 3.70
CA LEU A 221 -13.46 -6.45 3.35
C LEU A 221 -13.53 -7.85 3.94
N ALA A 222 -13.97 -8.00 5.19
CA ALA A 222 -14.13 -9.29 5.86
C ALA A 222 -15.18 -10.18 5.17
N ARG A 223 -16.18 -9.58 4.51
CA ARG A 223 -17.18 -10.28 3.69
C ARG A 223 -16.75 -10.45 2.22
N GLY A 224 -15.54 -10.04 1.87
CA GLY A 224 -15.03 -10.08 0.49
C GLY A 224 -15.74 -9.14 -0.47
N ARG A 225 -16.32 -8.05 0.04
CA ARG A 225 -17.02 -7.04 -0.75
C ARG A 225 -16.16 -5.79 -0.90
N SER A 226 -16.35 -5.07 -2.02
CA SER A 226 -15.72 -3.77 -2.21
C SER A 226 -16.40 -2.75 -1.27
N PRO A 227 -15.65 -2.02 -0.44
CA PRO A 227 -16.22 -1.00 0.44
C PRO A 227 -16.66 0.26 -0.31
N HIS A 228 -16.29 0.38 -1.59
CA HIS A 228 -16.50 1.58 -2.37
C HIS A 228 -17.04 1.28 -3.78
N PRO A 229 -17.78 2.24 -4.37
CA PRO A 229 -18.09 2.22 -5.80
C PRO A 229 -16.81 2.20 -6.65
N PRO A 230 -16.83 1.55 -7.84
CA PRO A 230 -15.70 1.53 -8.73
C PRO A 230 -15.42 2.93 -9.28
N ARG A 231 -14.15 3.35 -9.25
CA ARG A 231 -13.71 4.65 -9.77
C ARG A 231 -13.39 4.57 -11.26
N PRO A 232 -13.55 5.67 -12.02
CA PRO A 232 -13.15 5.72 -13.42
C PRO A 232 -11.64 5.53 -13.53
N TRP A 233 -11.22 4.44 -14.19
CA TRP A 233 -9.83 4.15 -14.47
C TRP A 233 -9.56 4.23 -15.97
N LEU A 234 -8.48 4.93 -16.33
CA LEU A 234 -8.04 5.10 -17.72
C LEU A 234 -6.93 4.13 -18.13
N GLY A 235 -6.22 3.51 -17.17
CA GLY A 235 -5.06 2.70 -17.47
C GLY A 235 -3.83 3.48 -17.89
N VAL A 236 -3.69 4.70 -17.36
CA VAL A 236 -2.47 5.49 -17.47
C VAL A 236 -1.61 5.31 -16.21
N PHE A 237 -0.31 5.24 -16.40
CA PHE A 237 0.68 5.45 -15.36
C PHE A 237 1.23 6.86 -15.56
N ALA A 238 1.10 7.74 -14.58
CA ALA A 238 1.39 9.16 -14.75
C ALA A 238 2.38 9.67 -13.69
N GLN A 239 3.28 10.56 -14.06
CA GLN A 239 4.18 11.24 -13.14
C GLN A 239 4.00 12.75 -13.23
N GLU A 240 4.28 13.42 -12.12
CA GLU A 240 4.38 14.88 -12.10
C GLU A 240 5.79 15.29 -12.50
N MET A 241 5.90 16.17 -13.49
CA MET A 241 7.15 16.77 -13.94
C MET A 241 6.94 18.26 -14.21
N GLU A 242 7.64 19.13 -13.48
CA GLU A 242 7.60 20.60 -13.68
C GLU A 242 6.17 21.16 -13.81
N ASN A 243 5.27 20.81 -12.89
CA ASN A 243 3.84 21.19 -12.89
C ASN A 243 3.02 20.66 -14.08
N HIS A 244 3.43 19.54 -14.66
CA HIS A 244 2.68 18.82 -15.70
C HIS A 244 2.47 17.37 -15.29
N VAL A 245 1.34 16.81 -15.71
CA VAL A 245 1.04 15.38 -15.59
C VAL A 245 1.46 14.69 -16.88
N VAL A 246 2.50 13.87 -16.80
CA VAL A 246 3.09 13.17 -17.95
C VAL A 246 2.73 11.69 -17.87
N ILE A 247 2.20 11.12 -18.95
CA ILE A 247 2.00 9.68 -19.07
C ILE A 247 3.38 9.03 -19.22
N VAL A 248 3.75 8.17 -18.28
CA VAL A 248 5.02 7.42 -18.31
C VAL A 248 4.82 5.96 -18.70
N GLY A 249 3.58 5.49 -18.71
CA GLY A 249 3.25 4.14 -19.12
C GLY A 249 1.75 3.97 -19.34
N ILE A 250 1.38 2.92 -20.04
CA ILE A 250 -0.03 2.61 -20.33
C ILE A 250 -0.27 1.13 -20.06
N SER A 251 -1.39 0.83 -19.41
CA SER A 251 -1.87 -0.54 -19.28
C SER A 251 -2.34 -1.06 -20.66
N PRO A 252 -1.78 -2.17 -21.17
CA PRO A 252 -2.12 -2.68 -22.50
C PRO A 252 -3.60 -3.03 -22.70
N LYS A 253 -4.33 -3.33 -21.62
CA LYS A 253 -5.75 -3.71 -21.66
C LYS A 253 -6.69 -2.55 -21.26
N GLY A 254 -6.13 -1.39 -20.91
CA GLY A 254 -6.87 -0.24 -20.40
C GLY A 254 -7.48 0.67 -21.48
N PRO A 255 -8.38 1.58 -21.10
CA PRO A 255 -9.02 2.53 -22.03
C PRO A 255 -8.04 3.44 -22.78
N ALA A 256 -6.99 3.92 -22.10
CA ALA A 256 -5.97 4.79 -22.70
C ALA A 256 -5.23 4.13 -23.87
N ALA A 257 -4.97 2.81 -23.79
CA ALA A 257 -4.38 2.06 -24.89
C ALA A 257 -5.32 2.01 -26.11
N ARG A 258 -6.63 1.82 -25.88
CA ARG A 258 -7.65 1.80 -26.95
C ARG A 258 -7.85 3.17 -27.58
N ALA A 259 -7.64 4.24 -26.81
CA ALA A 259 -7.66 5.62 -27.27
C ALA A 259 -6.31 6.08 -27.87
N GLU A 260 -5.34 5.17 -28.02
CA GLU A 260 -4.02 5.45 -28.59
C GLU A 260 -3.26 6.59 -27.91
N LEU A 261 -3.48 6.77 -26.60
CA LEU A 261 -2.56 7.54 -25.77
C LEU A 261 -1.18 6.87 -25.75
N LYS A 262 -0.14 7.65 -25.45
CA LYS A 262 1.25 7.19 -25.47
C LYS A 262 2.01 7.72 -24.26
N ALA A 263 3.08 7.00 -23.89
CA ALA A 263 4.06 7.56 -22.98
C ALA A 263 4.70 8.81 -23.62
N GLY A 264 4.90 9.86 -22.81
CA GLY A 264 5.32 11.18 -23.25
C GLY A 264 4.17 12.16 -23.50
N ASP A 265 2.92 11.71 -23.53
CA ASP A 265 1.75 12.59 -23.58
C ASP A 265 1.61 13.39 -22.28
N LEU A 266 1.38 14.69 -22.40
CA LEU A 266 1.07 15.58 -21.28
C LEU A 266 -0.45 15.73 -21.14
N ILE A 267 -0.98 15.43 -19.97
CA ILE A 267 -2.39 15.69 -19.63
C ILE A 267 -2.48 17.13 -19.13
N LEU A 268 -3.13 17.99 -19.92
CA LEU A 268 -3.27 19.42 -19.61
C LEU A 268 -4.56 19.74 -18.86
N ALA A 269 -5.64 19.00 -19.12
CA ALA A 269 -6.94 19.21 -18.50
C ALA A 269 -7.81 17.94 -18.49
N VAL A 270 -8.70 17.86 -17.51
CA VAL A 270 -9.77 16.86 -17.39
C VAL A 270 -11.10 17.61 -17.36
N ASP A 271 -12.02 17.27 -18.27
CA ASP A 271 -13.33 17.92 -18.39
C ASP A 271 -13.23 19.46 -18.50
N GLY A 272 -12.32 19.93 -19.36
CA GLY A 272 -12.06 21.36 -19.56
C GLY A 272 -11.35 22.08 -18.40
N MET A 273 -11.14 21.40 -17.27
CA MET A 273 -10.47 21.97 -16.10
C MET A 273 -8.98 21.63 -16.09
N PRO A 274 -8.07 22.63 -16.02
CA PRO A 274 -6.63 22.38 -16.00
C PRO A 274 -6.18 21.50 -14.84
N VAL A 275 -5.13 20.71 -15.06
CA VAL A 275 -4.44 19.92 -14.04
C VAL A 275 -2.95 20.23 -14.08
N SER A 276 -2.35 20.44 -12.92
CA SER A 276 -0.92 20.73 -12.79
C SER A 276 -0.14 19.69 -11.97
N ASP A 277 -0.85 18.87 -11.20
CA ASP A 277 -0.25 17.79 -10.42
C ASP A 277 -1.10 16.50 -10.47
N LEU A 278 -0.52 15.41 -9.95
CA LEU A 278 -1.19 14.11 -9.95
C LEU A 278 -2.42 14.06 -9.04
N ALA A 279 -2.42 14.79 -7.92
CA ALA A 279 -3.54 14.78 -7.00
C ALA A 279 -4.76 15.46 -7.63
N GLU A 280 -4.58 16.61 -8.26
CA GLU A 280 -5.59 17.31 -9.04
C GLU A 280 -6.10 16.44 -10.20
N PHE A 281 -5.20 15.76 -10.92
CA PHE A 281 -5.58 14.87 -12.01
C PHE A 281 -6.51 13.73 -11.52
N TYR A 282 -6.12 13.04 -10.45
CA TYR A 282 -6.94 11.95 -9.92
C TYR A 282 -8.24 12.45 -9.29
N ASP A 283 -8.23 13.54 -8.54
CA ASP A 283 -9.44 14.11 -7.94
C ASP A 283 -10.45 14.50 -9.02
N ARG A 284 -10.01 15.23 -10.06
CA ARG A 284 -10.88 15.59 -11.19
C ARG A 284 -11.42 14.35 -11.91
N LEU A 285 -10.57 13.37 -12.21
CA LEU A 285 -10.97 12.13 -12.86
C LEU A 285 -12.06 11.41 -12.06
N TRP A 286 -11.87 11.26 -10.75
CA TRP A 286 -12.79 10.52 -9.89
C TRP A 286 -14.08 11.28 -9.57
N ASN A 287 -14.09 12.61 -9.69
CA ASN A 287 -15.28 13.44 -9.50
C ASN A 287 -16.24 13.44 -10.72
N LEU A 288 -15.85 12.82 -11.85
CA LEU A 288 -16.72 12.68 -13.03
C LEU A 288 -17.86 11.66 -12.83
N GLY A 289 -17.75 10.78 -11.82
CA GLY A 289 -18.76 9.78 -11.49
C GLY A 289 -18.15 8.39 -11.31
N ASP A 290 -18.98 7.36 -11.50
CA ASP A 290 -18.56 5.97 -11.36
C ASP A 290 -17.76 5.47 -12.58
N ALA A 291 -17.07 4.34 -12.41
CA ALA A 291 -16.44 3.64 -13.51
C ALA A 291 -17.38 3.45 -14.71
N GLY A 292 -16.87 3.78 -15.90
CA GLY A 292 -17.67 3.76 -17.11
C GLY A 292 -18.17 5.12 -17.55
N VAL A 293 -17.87 6.23 -16.87
CA VAL A 293 -18.15 7.58 -17.42
C VAL A 293 -17.21 7.95 -18.59
N SER A 294 -17.64 8.89 -19.43
CA SER A 294 -16.76 9.53 -20.41
C SER A 294 -15.83 10.52 -19.72
N VAL A 295 -14.56 10.52 -20.14
CA VAL A 295 -13.51 11.37 -19.59
C VAL A 295 -12.93 12.20 -20.73
N PRO A 296 -13.35 13.47 -20.86
CA PRO A 296 -12.73 14.41 -21.79
C PRO A 296 -11.34 14.80 -21.27
N LEU A 297 -10.31 14.62 -22.09
CA LEU A 297 -8.94 15.01 -21.79
C LEU A 297 -8.44 15.99 -22.84
N LYS A 298 -7.69 17.00 -22.39
CA LYS A 298 -6.84 17.79 -23.27
C LYS A 298 -5.41 17.29 -23.14
N ILE A 299 -4.85 16.83 -24.25
CA ILE A 299 -3.51 16.23 -24.32
C ILE A 299 -2.59 17.13 -25.13
N LEU A 300 -1.31 17.21 -24.75
CA LEU A 300 -0.23 17.77 -25.55
C LEU A 300 0.74 16.65 -25.92
N ARG A 301 0.97 16.47 -27.23
CA ARG A 301 1.90 15.48 -27.79
C ARG A 301 2.77 16.16 -28.83
N GLU A 302 4.09 16.12 -28.65
CA GLU A 302 5.06 16.64 -29.64
C GLU A 302 4.82 18.11 -30.04
N GLY A 303 4.21 18.91 -29.17
CA GLY A 303 3.88 20.32 -29.41
C GLY A 303 2.45 20.59 -29.88
N ASP A 304 1.71 19.55 -30.28
CA ASP A 304 0.32 19.65 -30.73
C ASP A 304 -0.65 19.32 -29.61
N ALA A 305 -1.59 20.23 -29.34
CA ALA A 305 -2.64 20.05 -28.36
C ALA A 305 -3.93 19.55 -29.03
N PHE A 306 -4.51 18.48 -28.50
CA PHE A 306 -5.76 17.91 -28.98
C PHE A 306 -6.65 17.44 -27.84
N GLU A 307 -7.94 17.29 -28.12
CA GLU A 307 -8.91 16.71 -27.18
C GLU A 307 -9.19 15.26 -27.54
N VAL A 308 -9.36 14.44 -26.51
CA VAL A 308 -9.76 13.03 -26.64
C VAL A 308 -10.79 12.70 -25.57
N GLU A 309 -11.83 11.99 -25.96
CA GLU A 309 -12.82 11.48 -25.02
C GLU A 309 -12.60 9.98 -24.80
N ILE A 310 -12.35 9.59 -23.55
CA ILE A 310 -12.05 8.20 -23.19
C ILE A 310 -13.14 7.67 -22.28
N ARG A 311 -13.77 6.57 -22.68
CA ARG A 311 -14.70 5.84 -21.80
C ARG A 311 -13.89 5.10 -20.74
N SER A 312 -13.99 5.54 -19.49
CA SER A 312 -13.32 4.88 -18.35
C SER A 312 -13.86 3.48 -18.12
N MET A 313 -13.19 2.69 -17.27
CA MET A 313 -13.69 1.39 -16.83
C MET A 313 -13.36 1.12 -15.37
N ASP A 314 -13.89 0.03 -14.82
CA ASP A 314 -13.52 -0.47 -13.50
C ASP A 314 -12.21 -1.27 -13.62
N ARG A 315 -11.14 -0.80 -12.97
CA ARG A 315 -9.85 -1.50 -12.92
C ARG A 315 -9.98 -2.93 -12.40
N ALA A 316 -10.87 -3.17 -11.42
CA ALA A 316 -11.06 -4.48 -10.83
C ALA A 316 -11.58 -5.51 -11.83
N SER A 317 -12.21 -5.08 -12.93
CA SER A 317 -12.70 -6.00 -13.96
C SER A 317 -11.58 -6.69 -14.75
N LEU A 318 -10.33 -6.21 -14.64
CA LEU A 318 -9.15 -6.85 -15.25
C LEU A 318 -8.52 -7.92 -14.35
N LEU A 319 -8.82 -7.89 -13.05
CA LEU A 319 -8.23 -8.80 -12.09
C LEU A 319 -8.88 -10.18 -12.22
N LYS A 320 -8.08 -11.23 -12.02
CA LYS A 320 -8.61 -12.56 -11.83
C LYS A 320 -9.54 -12.58 -10.62
N LYS A 321 -10.79 -13.00 -10.88
CA LYS A 321 -11.75 -13.25 -9.81
C LYS A 321 -11.32 -14.47 -9.02
N ARG A 322 -11.52 -14.43 -7.71
CA ARG A 322 -11.27 -15.57 -6.84
C ARG A 322 -12.21 -16.70 -7.20
N ARG A 323 -11.64 -17.90 -7.34
CA ARG A 323 -12.41 -19.14 -7.34
C ARG A 323 -12.55 -19.57 -5.89
N LEU A 324 -13.75 -19.45 -5.34
CA LEU A 324 -14.10 -20.18 -4.12
C LEU A 324 -14.31 -21.63 -4.58
N ASN A 325 -13.32 -22.49 -4.31
CA ASN A 325 -13.52 -23.93 -4.38
C ASN A 325 -14.17 -24.43 -3.09
#